data_AF-A0A382XTB5-F1
#
_entry.id   AF-A0A382XTB5-F1
#
_cell.length_a   1.000
_cell.length_b   1.000
_cell.length_c   1.000
_cell.angle_alpha   90.00
_cell.angle_beta   90.00
_cell.angle_gamma   90.00
#
_symmetry.space_group_name_H-M   'P 1'
#
loop_
_entity.id
_entity.type
_entity.pdbx_description
1 polymer ?
#
loop_
_entity_poly.entity_id
_entity_poly.type
_entity_poly.pdbx_seq_one_letter_code
_entity_poly.pdbx_strand_id
1 'polypeptide(L)'
;MSAIFLNQMGLPEPHYNLGINKLSHGLMIAKMIENIEPILLKEKPVGVLVYGDTNSTLAGGLAAAKLDIPVFHVEAGLRSYNRTMPEEINRILTDHLSTLLFCP
;
A
#
# COMPACT_ATOMS: atom_id res chain seq x y z
N MET A 1 -2.98 8.97 -10.42
CA MET A 1 -2.13 10.17 -10.41
C MET A 1 -2.07 10.71 -11.85
N SER A 2 -1.99 12.02 -12.05
CA SER A 2 -1.96 12.60 -13.41
C SER A 2 -0.56 12.42 -14.03
N ALA A 3 -0.48 12.04 -15.31
CA ALA A 3 0.78 11.98 -16.06
C ALA A 3 1.51 13.34 -16.06
N ILE A 4 0.78 14.46 -15.96
CA ILE A 4 1.35 15.80 -15.84
C ILE A 4 2.23 15.91 -14.58
N PHE A 5 1.77 15.34 -13.46
CA PHE A 5 2.48 15.43 -12.18
C PHE A 5 3.77 14.61 -12.20
N LEU A 6 3.73 13.39 -12.77
CA LEU A 6 4.91 12.54 -12.92
C LEU A 6 5.97 13.23 -13.79
N ASN A 7 5.55 13.78 -14.94
CA ASN A 7 6.44 14.51 -15.84
C ASN A 7 7.06 15.76 -15.18
N GLN A 8 6.27 16.54 -14.45
CA GLN A 8 6.77 17.73 -13.76
C GLN A 8 7.79 17.40 -12.65
N MET A 9 7.65 16.24 -12.02
CA MET A 9 8.60 15.76 -11.00
C MET A 9 9.78 14.97 -11.58
N GLY A 10 9.83 14.75 -12.89
CA GLY A 10 10.86 13.91 -13.52
C GLY A 10 10.80 12.45 -13.06
N LEU A 11 9.62 11.98 -12.65
CA LEU A 11 9.42 10.61 -12.18
C LEU A 11 9.11 9.67 -13.37
N PRO A 12 9.62 8.44 -13.37
CA PRO A 12 9.26 7.46 -14.38
C PRO A 12 7.78 7.06 -14.26
N GLU A 13 7.21 6.61 -15.36
CA GLU A 13 5.89 5.99 -15.36
C GLU A 13 5.91 4.68 -14.55
N PRO A 14 4.84 4.37 -13.80
CA PRO A 14 4.76 3.12 -13.06
C PRO A 14 4.66 1.93 -14.02
N HIS A 15 5.41 0.86 -13.74
CA HIS A 15 5.31 -0.40 -14.50
C HIS A 15 3.89 -1.00 -14.51
N TYR A 16 3.13 -0.75 -13.44
CA TYR A 16 1.75 -1.21 -13.27
C TYR A 16 0.86 -0.06 -12.81
N ASN A 17 -0.22 0.21 -13.55
CA ASN A 17 -1.26 1.16 -13.18
C ASN A 17 -2.60 0.43 -13.09
N LEU A 18 -3.11 0.25 -11.87
CA LEU A 18 -4.33 -0.53 -11.63
C LEU A 18 -5.62 0.25 -11.92
N GLY A 19 -5.56 1.57 -12.09
CA GLY A 19 -6.73 2.39 -12.40
C GLY A 19 -7.82 2.44 -11.31
N ILE A 20 -7.55 1.93 -10.10
CA ILE A 20 -8.54 1.83 -9.02
C ILE A 20 -8.65 3.17 -8.28
N ASN A 21 -9.82 3.80 -8.34
CA ASN A 21 -10.12 5.05 -7.63
C ASN A 21 -11.64 5.21 -7.43
N LYS A 22 -12.04 6.16 -6.57
CA LYS A 22 -13.45 6.60 -6.37
C LYS A 22 -14.44 5.48 -5.97
N LEU A 23 -14.02 4.55 -5.11
CA LEU A 23 -14.85 3.49 -4.53
C LEU A 23 -14.90 3.62 -3.01
N SER A 24 -15.84 2.92 -2.35
CA SER A 24 -15.83 2.79 -0.90
C SER A 24 -14.57 2.06 -0.41
N HIS A 25 -14.12 2.33 0.82
CA HIS A 25 -12.86 1.79 1.35
C HIS A 25 -12.74 0.27 1.19
N GLY A 26 -13.74 -0.50 1.62
CA GLY A 26 -13.72 -1.96 1.53
C GLY A 26 -13.64 -2.47 0.09
N LEU A 27 -14.39 -1.86 -0.83
CA LEU A 27 -14.38 -2.26 -2.25
C LEU A 27 -13.06 -1.87 -2.93
N MET A 28 -12.50 -0.72 -2.56
CA MET A 28 -11.20 -0.28 -3.06
C MET A 28 -10.09 -1.24 -2.64
N ILE A 29 -10.04 -1.62 -1.36
CA ILE A 29 -9.06 -2.56 -0.82
C ILE A 29 -9.21 -3.93 -1.49
N ALA A 30 -10.44 -4.45 -1.62
CA ALA A 30 -10.70 -5.73 -2.27
C ALA A 30 -10.17 -5.77 -3.71
N LYS A 31 -10.50 -4.75 -4.52
CA LYS A 31 -10.00 -4.65 -5.90
C LYS A 31 -8.48 -4.47 -5.97
N MET A 32 -7.90 -3.72 -5.03
CA MET A 32 -6.45 -3.55 -5.00
C MET A 32 -5.76 -4.89 -4.73
N ILE A 33 -6.22 -5.66 -3.74
CA ILE A 33 -5.66 -7.00 -3.45
C ILE A 33 -5.80 -7.92 -4.66
N GLU A 34 -7.00 -7.99 -5.25
CA GLU A 34 -7.29 -8.80 -6.46
C GLU A 34 -6.30 -8.52 -7.60
N ASN A 35 -5.87 -7.27 -7.77
CA ASN A 35 -4.97 -6.86 -8.85
C ASN A 35 -3.49 -6.86 -8.47
N ILE A 36 -3.15 -6.67 -7.19
CA ILE A 36 -1.75 -6.68 -6.70
C ILE A 36 -1.22 -8.10 -6.60
N GLU A 37 -2.02 -9.05 -6.10
CA GLU A 37 -1.58 -10.43 -5.85
C GLU A 37 -1.00 -11.12 -7.11
N PRO A 38 -1.65 -11.07 -8.30
CA PRO A 38 -1.08 -11.64 -9.51
C PRO A 38 0.26 -11.02 -9.92
N ILE A 39 0.44 -9.72 -9.64
CA ILE A 39 1.71 -9.02 -9.93
C ILE A 39 2.80 -9.52 -8.99
N LEU A 40 2.52 -9.68 -7.70
CA LEU A 40 3.49 -10.23 -6.74
C LEU A 40 3.90 -11.66 -7.09
N LEU A 41 2.95 -12.49 -7.51
CA LEU A 41 3.23 -13.87 -7.96
C LEU A 41 4.07 -13.92 -9.25
N LYS A 42 3.88 -12.93 -10.14
CA LYS A 42 4.63 -12.79 -11.39
C LYS A 42 6.05 -12.28 -11.16
N GLU A 43 6.18 -11.14 -10.45
CA GLU A 43 7.45 -10.43 -10.26
C GLU A 43 8.33 -11.07 -9.18
N LYS A 44 7.72 -11.82 -8.25
CA LYS A 44 8.41 -12.50 -7.13
C LYS A 44 9.43 -11.61 -6.41
N PRO A 45 9.00 -10.44 -5.92
CA PRO A 45 9.91 -9.52 -5.27
C PRO A 45 10.43 -10.12 -3.96
N VAL A 46 11.65 -9.74 -3.57
CA VAL A 46 12.23 -10.12 -2.27
C VAL A 46 11.63 -9.36 -1.08
N GLY A 47 10.81 -8.33 -1.36
CA GLY A 47 10.08 -7.54 -0.38
C GLY A 47 9.20 -6.49 -1.04
N VAL A 48 8.20 -6.01 -0.31
CA VAL A 48 7.26 -4.97 -0.76
C VAL A 48 7.41 -3.76 0.15
N LEU A 49 7.67 -2.60 -0.45
CA LEU A 49 7.72 -1.33 0.26
C LEU A 49 6.38 -0.61 0.14
N VAL A 50 5.80 -0.24 1.27
CA VAL A 50 4.58 0.57 1.37
C VAL A 50 4.86 1.86 2.12
N TYR A 51 4.13 2.91 1.78
CA TYR A 51 4.34 4.25 2.32
C TYR A 51 3.04 4.79 2.94
N GLY A 52 3.13 5.40 4.13
CA GLY A 52 2.02 6.10 4.77
C GLY A 52 0.89 5.16 5.22
N ASP A 53 -0.37 5.55 5.00
CA ASP A 53 -1.53 4.94 5.67
C ASP A 53 -2.81 4.88 4.80
N THR A 54 -2.63 4.93 3.48
CA THR A 54 -3.71 4.89 2.52
C THR A 54 -4.32 3.48 2.37
N ASN A 55 -5.47 3.36 1.70
CA ASN A 55 -6.03 2.05 1.34
C ASN A 55 -5.04 1.20 0.52
N SER A 56 -4.23 1.82 -0.34
CA SER A 56 -3.18 1.13 -1.09
C SER A 56 -2.05 0.60 -0.21
N THR A 57 -1.72 1.30 0.89
CA THR A 57 -0.74 0.86 1.87
C THR A 57 -1.21 -0.44 2.51
N LEU A 58 -2.45 -0.47 3.01
CA LEU A 58 -3.03 -1.67 3.60
C LEU A 58 -3.18 -2.80 2.58
N ALA A 59 -3.68 -2.51 1.37
CA ALA A 59 -3.88 -3.53 0.34
C ALA A 59 -2.57 -4.18 -0.11
N GLY A 60 -1.53 -3.37 -0.35
CA GLY A 60 -0.21 -3.86 -0.73
C GLY A 60 0.46 -4.66 0.39
N GLY A 61 0.40 -4.15 1.63
CA GLY A 61 0.94 -4.85 2.80
C GLY A 61 0.23 -6.18 3.06
N LEU A 62 -1.11 -6.21 2.98
CA LEU A 62 -1.89 -7.42 3.20
C LEU A 62 -1.66 -8.47 2.11
N ALA A 63 -1.64 -8.07 0.84
CA ALA A 63 -1.38 -8.99 -0.27
C ALA A 63 0.02 -9.63 -0.15
N ALA A 64 1.04 -8.82 0.15
CA ALA A 64 2.41 -9.30 0.34
C ALA A 64 2.53 -10.24 1.55
N ALA A 65 1.97 -9.84 2.70
CA ALA A 65 2.03 -10.63 3.93
C ALA A 65 1.33 -12.00 3.79
N LYS A 66 0.27 -12.10 2.98
CA LYS A 66 -0.42 -13.38 2.69
C LYS A 66 0.38 -14.32 1.80
N LEU A 67 1.38 -13.82 1.09
CA LEU A 67 2.29 -14.59 0.24
C LEU A 67 3.66 -14.83 0.91
N ASP A 68 3.77 -14.56 2.21
CA ASP A 68 5.03 -14.63 2.97
C ASP A 68 6.16 -13.75 2.38
N ILE A 69 5.81 -12.63 1.73
CA ILE A 69 6.76 -11.66 1.20
C ILE A 69 6.98 -10.57 2.27
N PRO A 70 8.25 -10.25 2.65
CA PRO A 70 8.54 -9.23 3.64
C PRO A 70 7.94 -7.87 3.29
N VAL A 71 7.31 -7.21 4.26
CA VAL A 71 6.72 -5.87 4.10
C VAL A 71 7.57 -4.85 4.83
N PHE A 72 7.92 -3.77 4.11
CA PHE A 72 8.71 -2.66 4.60
C PHE A 72 7.86 -1.40 4.61
N HIS A 73 7.55 -0.88 5.79
CA HIS A 73 6.61 0.22 5.94
C HIS A 73 7.32 1.52 6.29
N VAL A 74 7.29 2.45 5.34
CA VAL A 74 7.82 3.81 5.46
C VAL A 74 6.75 4.74 6.03
N GLU A 75 7.17 5.63 6.93
CA GLU A 75 6.27 6.51 7.71
C GLU A 75 5.42 5.72 8.72
N ALA A 76 6.02 4.66 9.29
CA ALA A 76 5.36 3.78 10.25
C ALA A 76 5.21 4.43 11.64
N GLY A 77 4.28 3.91 12.46
CA GLY A 77 4.20 4.23 13.89
C GLY A 77 3.45 5.50 14.27
N LEU A 78 3.04 6.35 13.32
CA LEU A 78 2.17 7.51 13.62
C LEU A 78 0.83 7.03 14.21
N ARG A 79 0.31 7.73 15.23
CA ARG A 79 -0.99 7.40 15.85
C ARG A 79 -1.80 8.66 16.12
N SER A 80 -3.05 8.64 15.67
CA SER A 80 -4.06 9.64 16.03
C SER A 80 -4.91 9.19 17.22
N TYR A 81 -4.96 7.88 17.50
CA TYR A 81 -5.87 7.24 18.46
C TYR A 81 -7.36 7.42 18.14
N ASN A 82 -7.69 7.94 16.95
CA ASN A 82 -9.06 8.09 16.50
C ASN A 82 -9.43 7.01 15.47
N ARG A 83 -10.08 5.93 15.93
CA ARG A 83 -10.48 4.81 15.06
C ARG A 83 -11.65 5.13 14.11
N THR A 84 -12.26 6.31 14.19
CA THR A 84 -13.24 6.74 13.16
C THR A 84 -12.55 7.22 11.89
N MET A 85 -11.24 7.50 11.96
CA MET A 85 -10.40 7.84 10.81
C MET A 85 -9.93 6.55 10.11
N PRO A 86 -10.28 6.33 8.82
CA PRO A 86 -9.84 5.14 8.08
C PRO A 86 -8.32 4.95 8.04
N GLU A 87 -7.56 6.05 7.98
CA GLU A 87 -6.11 6.08 7.97
C GLU A 87 -5.51 5.53 9.29
N GLU A 88 -6.19 5.69 10.42
CA GLU A 88 -5.77 5.09 11.70
C GLU A 88 -5.89 3.56 11.66
N ILE A 89 -6.94 3.05 11.03
CA ILE A 89 -7.14 1.61 10.86
C ILE A 89 -6.06 1.05 9.94
N ASN A 90 -5.84 1.69 8.80
CA ASN A 90 -4.87 1.25 7.80
C ASN A 90 -3.45 1.22 8.35
N ARG A 91 -2.99 2.27 9.04
CA ARG A 91 -1.62 2.32 9.58
C ARG A 91 -1.37 1.29 10.68
N ILE A 92 -2.33 1.08 11.58
CA ILE A 92 -2.19 0.07 12.65
C ILE A 92 -2.07 -1.32 12.04
N LEU A 93 -2.97 -1.65 11.11
CA LEU A 93 -2.94 -2.97 10.45
C LEU A 93 -1.65 -3.15 9.64
N THR A 94 -1.24 -2.14 8.87
CA THR A 94 0.00 -2.22 8.06
C THR A 94 1.23 -2.36 8.96
N ASP A 95 1.33 -1.61 10.06
CA ASP A 95 2.44 -1.74 11.02
C ASP A 95 2.53 -3.19 11.56
N HIS A 96 1.40 -3.82 11.86
CA HIS A 96 1.37 -5.21 12.36
C HIS A 96 1.68 -6.27 11.29
N LEU A 97 1.45 -5.97 10.02
CA LEU A 97 1.81 -6.84 8.89
C LEU A 97 3.28 -6.71 8.50
N SER A 98 3.95 -5.66 8.96
CA SER A 98 5.28 -5.28 8.47
C SER A 98 6.41 -6.05 9.14
N THR A 99 7.38 -6.46 8.33
CA THR A 99 8.63 -7.07 8.78
C THR A 99 9.60 -6.01 9.31
N LEU A 100 9.59 -4.82 8.73
CA LEU A 100 10.40 -3.68 9.18
C LEU A 100 9.59 -2.39 9.15
N LEU A 101 9.73 -1.60 10.22
CA LEU A 101 9.10 -0.30 10.39
C LEU A 101 10.15 0.79 10.27
N PHE A 102 10.00 1.68 9.30
CA PHE A 102 10.79 2.90 9.18
C PHE A 102 9.97 4.07 9.74
N CYS A 103 10.17 4.32 11.03
CA CYS A 103 9.53 5.41 11.74
C CYS A 103 10.07 6.78 11.26
N PRO A 104 9.25 7.85 11.32
CA PRO A 104 9.66 9.22 10.99
C PRO A 104 10.65 9.83 12.01
#